data_AF-A0A183FC79-F1
#
_entry.id   AF-A0A183FC79-F1
#
_cell.length_a   1.000
_cell.length_b   1.000
_cell.length_c   1.000
_cell.angle_alpha   90.00
_cell.angle_beta   90.00
_cell.angle_gamma   90.00
#
_symmetry.space_group_name_H-M   'P 1'
#
loop_
_entity.id
_entity.type
_entity.pdbx_description
1 polymer ?
#
loop_
_entity_poly.entity_id
_entity_poly.type
_entity_poly.pdbx_seq_one_letter_code
_entity_poly.pdbx_strand_id
1 'polypeptide(L)'
;MLLSVAEDPNQSLEMSVCAIRIVDELLKNHARALLFLSMHDLDGLRSVRRVCRLMCGKDAKEYVDASGLIMQRMFNALVKMDRSKDIKPDPEVAEANKVWIIRVILELQDMLRDKTVTAIVREMVIDILLKNLMHMDGGIPRGWSWKFVEDQGMES
;
A
#
# COMPACT_ATOMS: atom_id res chain seq x y z
N MET A 1 3.64 4.68 -18.56
CA MET A 1 2.67 4.51 -19.66
C MET A 1 1.28 4.14 -19.14
N LEU A 2 1.10 3.16 -18.23
CA LEU A 2 -0.22 2.88 -17.63
C LEU A 2 -0.60 3.82 -16.46
N LEU A 3 0.31 4.10 -15.52
CA LEU A 3 0.03 5.04 -14.43
C LEU A 3 -0.29 6.45 -14.96
N SER A 4 0.42 6.89 -16.00
CA SER A 4 0.13 8.16 -16.67
C SER A 4 -1.28 8.22 -17.26
N VAL A 5 -1.85 7.09 -17.71
CA VAL A 5 -3.25 7.03 -18.14
C VAL A 5 -4.20 7.05 -16.94
N ALA A 6 -3.85 6.32 -15.87
CA ALA A 6 -4.66 6.27 -14.66
C ALA A 6 -4.84 7.64 -13.99
N GLU A 7 -3.82 8.50 -14.08
CA GLU A 7 -3.74 9.77 -13.34
C GLU A 7 -4.05 10.98 -14.20
N ASP A 8 -4.17 10.80 -15.52
CA ASP A 8 -4.50 11.90 -16.42
C ASP A 8 -5.93 12.41 -16.10
N PRO A 9 -6.08 13.70 -15.76
CA PRO A 9 -7.37 14.29 -15.41
C PRO A 9 -8.35 14.29 -16.58
N ASN A 10 -7.86 14.19 -17.82
CA ASN A 10 -8.69 14.17 -19.02
C ASN A 10 -9.24 12.77 -19.34
N GLN A 11 -8.74 11.73 -18.67
CA GLN A 11 -9.23 10.36 -18.88
C GLN A 11 -10.50 10.11 -18.08
N SER A 12 -11.41 9.33 -18.68
CA SER A 12 -12.61 8.88 -17.99
C SER A 12 -12.24 8.04 -16.76
N LEU A 13 -13.15 8.02 -15.78
CA LEU A 13 -12.99 7.22 -14.57
C LEU A 13 -12.79 5.73 -14.92
N GLU A 14 -13.58 5.20 -15.85
CA GLU A 14 -13.50 3.81 -16.30
C GLU A 14 -12.13 3.45 -16.88
N MET A 15 -11.57 4.31 -17.73
CA MET A 15 -10.22 4.12 -18.27
C MET A 15 -9.17 4.15 -17.18
N SER A 16 -9.33 5.06 -16.22
CA SER A 16 -8.42 5.21 -15.10
C SER A 16 -8.41 3.96 -14.22
N VAL A 17 -9.60 3.47 -13.86
CA VAL A 17 -9.79 2.23 -13.08
C VAL A 17 -9.26 1.01 -13.85
N CYS A 18 -9.52 0.92 -15.15
CA CYS A 18 -9.02 -0.17 -16.00
C CYS A 18 -7.48 -0.20 -16.01
N ALA A 19 -6.84 0.96 -16.18
CA ALA A 19 -5.39 1.07 -16.13
C ALA A 19 -4.82 0.60 -14.77
N ILE A 20 -5.43 0.99 -13.66
CA ILE A 20 -5.04 0.51 -12.32
C ILE A 20 -5.23 -1.01 -12.19
N ARG A 21 -6.33 -1.58 -12.69
CA ARG A 21 -6.57 -3.03 -12.62
C ARG A 21 -5.58 -3.84 -13.46
N ILE A 22 -5.15 -3.31 -14.62
CA ILE A 22 -4.07 -3.94 -15.39
C ILE A 22 -2.78 -3.93 -14.58
N VAL A 23 -2.46 -2.82 -13.91
CA VAL A 23 -1.30 -2.77 -13.01
C VAL A 23 -1.46 -3.79 -11.87
N ASP A 24 -2.61 -3.87 -11.20
CA ASP A 24 -2.88 -4.86 -10.15
C ASP A 24 -2.57 -6.30 -10.60
N GLU A 25 -3.03 -6.68 -11.80
CA GLU A 25 -2.78 -8.03 -12.34
C GLU A 25 -1.28 -8.31 -12.53
N LEU A 26 -0.51 -7.32 -12.98
CA LEU A 26 0.94 -7.46 -13.15
C LEU A 26 1.67 -7.58 -11.81
N LEU A 27 1.15 -6.94 -10.76
CA LEU A 27 1.74 -6.93 -9.41
C LEU A 27 1.36 -8.13 -8.55
N LYS A 28 0.56 -9.08 -9.05
CA LYS A 28 0.40 -10.40 -8.40
C LYS A 28 1.71 -11.18 -8.31
N ASN A 29 2.70 -10.87 -9.14
CA ASN A 29 4.04 -11.42 -9.04
C ASN A 29 4.89 -10.62 -8.03
N HIS A 30 5.43 -11.28 -7.01
CA HIS A 30 6.15 -10.61 -5.92
C HIS A 30 7.38 -9.80 -6.39
N ALA A 31 8.17 -10.32 -7.32
CA ALA A 31 9.35 -9.61 -7.82
C ALA A 31 8.96 -8.33 -8.57
N ARG A 32 7.89 -8.38 -9.37
CA ARG A 32 7.34 -7.18 -10.04
C ARG A 32 6.75 -6.18 -9.05
N ALA A 33 6.08 -6.64 -8.00
CA ALA A 33 5.57 -5.78 -6.94
C ALA A 33 6.69 -5.03 -6.19
N LEU A 34 7.75 -5.72 -5.80
CA LEU A 34 8.89 -5.09 -5.14
C LEU A 34 9.62 -4.11 -6.06
N LEU A 35 9.80 -4.48 -7.33
CA LEU A 35 10.37 -3.56 -8.33
C LEU A 35 9.51 -2.30 -8.46
N PHE A 36 8.19 -2.46 -8.61
CA PHE A 36 7.24 -1.36 -8.71
C PHE A 36 7.33 -0.41 -7.51
N LEU A 37 7.42 -0.94 -6.29
CA LEU A 37 7.55 -0.12 -5.08
C LEU A 37 8.80 0.78 -5.09
N SER A 38 9.88 0.32 -5.73
CA SER A 38 11.19 0.99 -5.72
C SER A 38 11.50 1.83 -6.96
N MET A 39 10.73 1.70 -8.05
CA MET A 39 11.12 2.23 -9.35
C MET A 39 10.72 3.69 -9.62
N HIS A 40 10.05 4.36 -8.69
CA HIS A 40 9.48 5.69 -8.92
C HIS A 40 10.40 6.85 -8.51
N ASP A 41 11.37 6.60 -7.65
CA ASP A 41 12.37 7.57 -7.21
C ASP A 41 13.63 6.81 -6.71
N LEU A 42 14.80 7.44 -6.81
CA LEU A 42 16.04 6.90 -6.22
C LEU A 42 15.97 6.88 -4.68
N ASP A 43 15.23 7.82 -4.10
CA ASP A 43 14.90 7.83 -2.68
C ASP A 43 13.69 6.91 -2.43
N GLY A 44 13.95 5.79 -1.74
CA GLY A 44 12.90 4.80 -1.44
C GLY A 44 11.74 5.35 -0.61
N LEU A 45 11.91 6.40 0.21
CA LEU A 45 10.79 7.05 0.90
C LEU A 45 9.87 7.76 -0.11
N ARG A 46 10.45 8.49 -1.06
CA ARG A 46 9.68 9.17 -2.12
C ARG A 46 8.99 8.18 -3.05
N SER A 47 9.66 7.08 -3.37
CA SER A 47 9.06 6.00 -4.17
C SER A 47 7.86 5.36 -3.45
N VAL A 48 7.98 5.05 -2.16
CA VAL A 48 6.86 4.53 -1.35
C VAL A 48 5.71 5.53 -1.26
N ARG A 49 6.02 6.81 -1.01
CA ARG A 49 5.03 7.89 -1.01
C ARG A 49 4.24 7.94 -2.32
N ARG A 50 4.95 7.84 -3.44
CA ARG A 50 4.35 7.86 -4.76
C ARG A 50 3.31 6.76 -4.93
N VAL A 51 3.63 5.55 -4.47
CA VAL A 51 2.75 4.37 -4.56
C VAL A 51 1.58 4.47 -3.60
N CYS A 52 1.79 4.85 -2.34
CA CYS A 52 0.70 4.98 -1.36
C CYS A 52 -0.31 6.06 -1.79
N ARG A 53 0.19 7.19 -2.29
CA ARG A 53 -0.65 8.31 -2.72
C ARG A 53 -1.28 8.11 -4.10
N LEU A 54 -1.10 6.97 -4.78
CA LEU A 54 -1.88 6.63 -5.99
C LEU A 54 -3.38 6.69 -5.72
N MET A 55 -3.82 6.27 -4.52
CA MET A 55 -5.22 6.34 -4.10
C MET A 55 -5.79 7.77 -4.08
N CYS A 56 -4.92 8.78 -3.97
CA CYS A 56 -5.33 10.19 -3.97
C CYS A 56 -5.50 10.78 -5.38
N GLY A 57 -5.23 10.00 -6.45
CA GLY A 57 -5.24 10.51 -7.82
C GLY A 57 -6.63 10.96 -8.30
N LYS A 58 -7.70 10.30 -7.82
CA LYS A 58 -9.09 10.66 -8.12
C LYS A 58 -9.99 10.38 -6.91
N ASP A 59 -10.87 11.32 -6.58
CA ASP A 59 -11.82 11.20 -5.46
C ASP A 59 -13.10 10.45 -5.90
N ALA A 60 -12.92 9.19 -6.30
CA ALA A 60 -14.00 8.31 -6.73
C ALA A 60 -13.81 6.93 -6.12
N LYS A 61 -14.88 6.38 -5.52
CA LYS A 61 -14.82 5.11 -4.79
C LYS A 61 -14.19 3.98 -5.58
N GLU A 62 -14.60 3.81 -6.83
CA GLU A 62 -14.11 2.72 -7.70
C GLU A 62 -12.60 2.84 -7.97
N TYR A 63 -12.08 4.06 -8.07
CA TYR A 63 -10.66 4.33 -8.27
C TYR A 63 -9.86 4.10 -6.99
N VAL A 64 -10.38 4.55 -5.85
CA VAL A 64 -9.76 4.33 -4.54
C VAL A 64 -9.71 2.83 -4.21
N ASP A 65 -10.82 2.12 -4.43
CA ASP A 65 -10.90 0.66 -4.23
C ASP A 65 -9.90 -0.09 -5.14
N ALA A 66 -9.83 0.27 -6.43
CA ALA A 66 -8.86 -0.33 -7.35
C ALA A 66 -7.41 -0.02 -6.96
N SER A 67 -7.13 1.22 -6.52
CA SER A 67 -5.80 1.64 -6.09
C SER A 67 -5.40 1.01 -4.75
N GLY A 68 -6.35 0.75 -3.85
CA GLY A 68 -6.13 0.03 -2.60
C GLY A 68 -5.65 -1.41 -2.82
N LEU A 69 -6.06 -2.06 -3.92
CA LEU A 69 -5.54 -3.39 -4.28
C LEU A 69 -4.04 -3.36 -4.55
N ILE A 70 -3.51 -2.29 -5.14
CA ILE A 70 -2.07 -2.11 -5.36
C ILE A 70 -1.32 -2.16 -4.02
N MET A 71 -1.83 -1.46 -3.00
CA MET A 71 -1.25 -1.51 -1.66
C MET A 71 -1.33 -2.90 -1.03
N GLN A 72 -2.44 -3.62 -1.24
CA GLN A 72 -2.54 -5.02 -0.83
C GLN A 72 -1.47 -5.89 -1.50
N ARG A 73 -1.16 -5.67 -2.80
CA ARG A 73 -0.06 -6.36 -3.48
C ARG A 73 1.30 -6.03 -2.89
N MET A 74 1.51 -4.78 -2.47
CA MET A 74 2.77 -4.37 -1.83
C MET A 74 2.98 -5.14 -0.53
N PHE A 75 1.98 -5.21 0.35
CA PHE A 75 2.06 -6.00 1.58
C PHE A 75 2.29 -7.48 1.30
N ASN A 76 1.51 -8.07 0.38
CA ASN A 76 1.67 -9.47 -0.01
C ASN A 76 3.11 -9.78 -0.48
N ALA A 77 3.71 -8.90 -1.28
CA ALA A 77 5.08 -9.08 -1.77
C ALA A 77 6.14 -8.86 -0.70
N LEU A 78 5.96 -7.85 0.16
CA LEU A 78 6.93 -7.48 1.20
C LEU A 78 7.12 -8.56 2.26
N VAL A 79 6.09 -9.37 2.52
CA VAL A 79 6.15 -10.46 3.50
C VAL A 79 5.78 -11.82 2.93
N LYS A 80 5.72 -11.95 1.59
CA LYS A 80 5.38 -13.18 0.87
C LYS A 80 4.12 -13.88 1.41
N MET A 81 3.06 -13.10 1.62
CA MET A 81 1.76 -13.59 2.10
C MET A 81 0.67 -13.42 1.05
N ASP A 82 -0.42 -14.17 1.18
CA ASP A 82 -1.64 -13.98 0.40
C ASP A 82 -2.84 -14.51 1.18
N ARG A 83 -3.58 -13.59 1.83
CA ARG A 83 -4.76 -13.92 2.63
C ARG A 83 -5.86 -14.62 1.82
N SER A 84 -5.98 -14.30 0.52
CA SER A 84 -6.99 -14.92 -0.34
C SER A 84 -6.72 -16.40 -0.61
N LYS A 85 -5.48 -16.85 -0.35
CA LYS A 85 -5.00 -18.22 -0.53
C LYS A 85 -4.57 -18.87 0.79
N ASP A 86 -4.89 -18.24 1.92
CA ASP A 86 -4.45 -18.67 3.26
C ASP A 86 -2.92 -18.86 3.40
N ILE A 87 -2.15 -18.06 2.64
CA ILE A 87 -0.68 -18.06 2.71
C ILE A 87 -0.26 -17.09 3.81
N LYS A 88 0.28 -17.63 4.90
CA LYS A 88 0.85 -16.88 6.02
C LYS A 88 2.14 -16.14 5.62
N PRO A 89 2.49 -15.03 6.28
CA PRO A 89 3.71 -14.29 5.99
C PRO A 89 4.97 -15.10 6.32
N ASP A 90 5.98 -14.93 5.47
CA ASP A 90 7.32 -15.48 5.59
C ASP A 90 8.19 -14.54 6.43
N PRO A 91 8.63 -14.95 7.64
CA PRO A 91 9.41 -14.09 8.53
C PRO A 91 10.76 -13.66 7.94
N GLU A 92 11.41 -14.52 7.15
CA GLU A 92 12.72 -14.19 6.56
C GLU A 92 12.58 -13.10 5.50
N VAL A 93 11.53 -13.18 4.69
CA VAL A 93 11.22 -12.16 3.67
C VAL A 93 10.81 -10.85 4.35
N ALA A 94 10.02 -10.91 5.42
CA ALA A 94 9.63 -9.73 6.18
C ALA A 94 10.84 -9.02 6.80
N GLU A 95 11.79 -9.77 7.37
CA GLU A 95 13.02 -9.19 7.94
C GLU A 95 13.93 -8.60 6.86
N ALA A 96 14.07 -9.27 5.70
CA ALA A 96 14.83 -8.76 4.57
C ALA A 96 14.27 -7.44 4.02
N ASN A 97 12.93 -7.30 4.02
CA ASN A 97 12.23 -6.13 3.51
C ASN A 97 11.84 -5.10 4.57
N LYS A 98 12.32 -5.24 5.82
CA LYS A 98 11.86 -4.44 6.97
C LYS A 98 11.87 -2.93 6.72
N VAL A 99 12.88 -2.41 6.03
CA VAL A 99 12.99 -0.97 5.77
C VAL A 99 11.85 -0.49 4.87
N TRP A 100 11.46 -1.28 3.86
CA TRP A 100 10.34 -0.96 2.99
C TRP A 100 9.00 -1.06 3.71
N ILE A 101 8.84 -2.07 4.57
CA ILE A 101 7.65 -2.22 5.41
C ILE A 101 7.47 -1.00 6.32
N ILE A 102 8.53 -0.57 7.03
CA ILE A 102 8.51 0.63 7.88
C ILE A 102 8.08 1.85 7.06
N ARG A 103 8.69 2.08 5.90
CA ARG A 103 8.36 3.23 5.04
C ARG A 103 6.91 3.24 4.60
N VAL A 104 6.37 2.07 4.21
CA VAL A 104 4.95 1.94 3.81
C VAL A 104 4.04 2.27 4.98
N ILE A 105 4.32 1.72 6.16
CA ILE A 105 3.53 1.97 7.36
C ILE A 105 3.57 3.45 7.74
N LEU A 106 4.75 4.07 7.76
CA LEU A 106 4.90 5.48 8.11
C LEU A 106 4.15 6.41 7.13
N GLU A 107 4.22 6.15 5.82
CA GLU A 107 3.48 6.95 4.84
C GLU A 107 1.96 6.76 4.99
N LEU A 108 1.49 5.53 5.21
CA LEU A 108 0.07 5.28 5.46
C LEU A 108 -0.40 5.97 6.75
N GLN A 109 0.43 5.96 7.81
CA GLN A 109 0.15 6.73 9.04
C GLN A 109 0.12 8.24 8.80
N ASP A 110 1.03 8.79 8.01
CA ASP A 110 1.04 10.20 7.63
C ASP A 110 -0.26 10.58 6.89
N MET A 111 -0.72 9.73 5.96
CA MET A 111 -2.00 9.91 5.27
C MET A 111 -3.21 9.91 6.22
N LEU A 112 -3.14 9.21 7.37
CA LEU A 112 -4.19 9.26 8.40
C LEU A 112 -4.25 10.59 9.15
N ARG A 113 -3.24 11.46 9.05
CA ARG A 113 -3.17 12.77 9.72
C ARG A 113 -3.18 13.95 8.73
N ASP A 114 -2.81 13.69 7.47
CA ASP A 114 -2.79 14.68 6.40
C ASP A 114 -4.21 15.19 6.10
N LYS A 115 -4.41 16.51 6.21
CA LYS A 115 -5.70 17.18 5.97
C LYS A 115 -6.10 17.23 4.50
N THR A 116 -5.16 16.99 3.59
CA THR A 116 -5.42 16.97 2.14
C THR A 116 -5.95 15.62 1.66
N VAL A 117 -5.84 14.57 2.48
CA VAL A 117 -6.36 13.23 2.16
C VAL A 117 -7.86 13.16 2.42
N THR A 118 -8.63 12.77 1.40
CA THR A 118 -10.09 12.69 1.47
C THR A 118 -10.56 11.59 2.41
N ALA A 119 -11.82 11.67 2.85
CA ALA A 119 -12.39 10.71 3.81
C ALA A 119 -12.35 9.27 3.27
N ILE A 120 -12.70 9.08 2.00
CA ILE A 120 -12.72 7.74 1.37
C ILE A 120 -11.33 7.12 1.26
N VAL A 121 -10.30 7.92 0.99
CA VAL A 121 -8.91 7.43 1.00
C VAL A 121 -8.48 7.09 2.43
N ARG A 122 -8.88 7.89 3.42
CA ARG A 122 -8.55 7.64 4.83
C ARG A 122 -9.17 6.33 5.33
N GLU A 123 -10.44 6.07 4.99
CA GLU A 123 -11.12 4.79 5.28
C GLU A 123 -10.38 3.61 4.64
N MET A 124 -9.98 3.74 3.36
CA MET A 124 -9.20 2.71 2.68
C MET A 124 -7.84 2.46 3.36
N VAL A 125 -7.15 3.51 3.81
CA VAL A 125 -5.88 3.38 4.55
C VAL A 125 -6.09 2.65 5.87
N ILE A 126 -7.16 2.95 6.61
CA ILE A 126 -7.53 2.24 7.84
C ILE A 126 -7.74 0.75 7.55
N ASP A 127 -8.49 0.42 6.50
CA ASP A 127 -8.75 -0.96 6.09
C ASP A 127 -7.47 -1.71 5.71
N ILE A 128 -6.56 -1.06 4.97
CA ILE A 128 -5.27 -1.64 4.59
C ILE A 128 -4.43 -1.94 5.83
N LEU A 129 -4.34 -0.99 6.77
CA LEU A 129 -3.57 -1.16 8.00
C LEU A 129 -4.19 -2.26 8.88
N LEU A 130 -5.51 -2.27 9.05
CA LEU A 130 -6.22 -3.29 9.82
C LEU A 130 -5.99 -4.69 9.23
N LYS A 131 -6.08 -4.84 7.90
CA LYS A 131 -5.90 -6.14 7.24
C LYS A 131 -4.46 -6.65 7.28
N ASN A 132 -3.47 -5.76 7.28
CA ASN A 132 -2.07 -6.17 7.07
C ASN A 132 -1.20 -6.05 8.32
N LEU A 133 -1.55 -5.24 9.32
CA LEU A 133 -0.78 -5.13 10.57
C LEU A 133 -1.22 -6.10 11.67
N MET A 134 -2.47 -6.60 11.60
CA MET A 134 -3.01 -7.48 12.63
C MET A 134 -2.44 -8.89 12.49
N HIS A 135 -1.30 -9.13 13.12
CA HIS A 135 -0.59 -10.42 13.15
C HIS A 135 -1.51 -11.63 13.46
N MET A 136 -2.46 -11.46 14.38
CA MET A 136 -3.38 -12.52 14.83
C MET A 136 -4.44 -12.90 13.77
N ASP A 137 -4.54 -12.13 12.68
CA ASP A 137 -5.50 -12.32 11.58
C ASP A 137 -4.78 -12.38 10.21
N GLY A 138 -3.62 -13.05 10.16
CA GLY A 138 -2.87 -13.25 8.92
C GLY A 138 -2.11 -12.03 8.40
N GLY A 139 -1.98 -10.98 9.23
CA GLY A 139 -1.12 -9.82 8.96
C GLY A 139 0.37 -10.09 9.23
N ILE A 140 1.20 -9.07 9.05
CA ILE A 140 2.67 -9.04 9.22
C ILE A 140 3.08 -9.74 10.54
N PRO A 141 4.27 -10.39 10.61
CA PRO A 141 4.74 -11.09 11.82
C PRO A 141 4.68 -10.26 13.12
N ARG A 142 4.68 -10.94 14.29
CA ARG A 142 4.61 -10.26 15.61
C ARG A 142 5.68 -9.18 15.77
N GLY A 143 5.33 -8.13 16.52
CA GLY A 143 6.22 -7.03 16.88
C GLY A 143 6.04 -5.77 16.01
N TRP A 144 5.49 -5.92 14.80
CA TRP A 144 5.22 -4.77 13.92
C TRP A 144 4.04 -3.91 14.38
N SER A 145 2.97 -4.56 14.88
CA SER A 145 1.85 -3.85 15.51
C SER A 145 2.26 -3.16 16.82
N TRP A 146 3.26 -3.67 17.52
CA TRP A 146 3.78 -3.04 18.74
C TRP A 146 4.64 -1.83 18.40
N LYS A 147 5.56 -1.94 17.43
CA LYS A 147 6.32 -0.78 16.92
C LYS A 147 5.40 0.33 16.39
N PHE A 148 4.30 -0.03 15.72
CA PHE A 148 3.29 0.94 15.27
C PHE A 148 2.71 1.78 16.41
N VAL A 149 2.50 1.18 17.58
CA VAL A 149 1.94 1.84 18.77
C VAL A 149 3.03 2.52 19.61
N GLU A 150 4.20 1.89 19.73
CA GLU A 150 5.34 2.37 20.52
C GLU A 150 6.01 3.61 19.89
N ASP A 151 6.10 3.69 18.55
CA ASP A 151 6.64 4.87 17.87
C ASP A 151 5.69 6.09 17.94
N GLN A 152 4.43 5.90 18.35
CA GLN A 152 3.49 6.99 18.71
C GLN A 152 3.41 7.24 20.22
N GLY A 153 4.27 6.62 21.03
CA GLY A 153 4.26 6.64 22.50
C GLY A 153 4.51 7.99 23.19
N MET A 154 4.44 9.13 22.48
CA MET A 154 4.33 10.47 23.08
C MET A 154 3.52 11.43 22.20
N GLU A 155 2.21 11.22 22.10
CA GLU A 155 1.27 12.33 21.91
C GLU A 155 0.40 12.43 23.17
N SER A 156 0.99 13.05 24.19
CA SER A 156 0.31 13.65 25.35
C SER A 156 0.27 15.16 25.20
#